data_AF-A0A1B9F749-F1
#
_entry.id   AF-A0A1B9F749-F1
#
_cell.length_a   1.000
_cell.length_b   1.000
_cell.length_c   1.000
_cell.angle_alpha   90.00
_cell.angle_beta   90.00
_cell.angle_gamma   90.00
#
_symmetry.space_group_name_H-M   'P 1'
#
loop_
_entity.id
_entity.type
_entity.pdbx_description
1 polymer ?
#
loop_
_entity_poly.entity_id
_entity_poly.type
_entity_poly.pdbx_seq_one_letter_code
_entity_poly.pdbx_strand_id
1 'polypeptide(L)'
;MCFVFFLFVWVTIGPFGLWRLHRLKTERDNLIAQQVQFAKHNQLLQEKIKILKEDKKAQEELVRSELGWVRDNELLYLFHNEK
;
A
#
# COMPACT_ATOMS: atom_id res chain seq x y z
N MET A 1 42.99 8.84 32.18
CA MET A 1 42.10 9.76 31.43
C MET A 1 41.75 9.25 30.02
N CYS A 2 42.70 8.83 29.18
CA CYS A 2 42.39 8.33 27.81
C CYS A 2 41.52 7.06 27.75
N PHE A 3 41.66 6.16 28.74
CA PHE A 3 40.93 4.88 28.75
C PHE A 3 39.40 5.06 28.92
N VAL A 4 39.00 6.09 29.69
CA VAL A 4 37.58 6.42 29.91
C VAL A 4 36.95 6.97 28.64
N PHE A 5 37.71 7.77 27.88
CA PHE A 5 37.28 8.29 26.59
C PHE A 5 37.06 7.15 25.57
N PHE A 6 37.97 6.18 25.55
CA PHE A 6 37.87 5.02 24.67
C PHE A 6 36.64 4.14 24.99
N LEU A 7 36.35 3.95 26.28
CA LEU A 7 35.14 3.24 26.72
C LEU A 7 33.86 3.99 26.36
N PHE A 8 33.84 5.33 26.46
CA PHE A 8 32.70 6.15 26.06
C PHE A 8 32.40 6.06 24.55
N VAL A 9 33.45 6.10 23.72
CA VAL A 9 33.33 5.93 22.26
C VAL A 9 32.84 4.52 21.93
N TRP A 10 33.36 3.51 22.62
CA TRP A 10 32.93 2.11 22.43
C TRP A 10 31.48 1.84 22.82
N VAL A 11 30.98 2.48 23.88
CA VAL A 11 29.58 2.33 24.33
C VAL A 11 28.61 3.07 23.40
N THR A 12 29.02 4.19 22.83
CA THR A 12 28.18 4.96 21.90
C THR A 12 28.13 4.35 20.50
N ILE A 13 29.23 3.76 20.01
CA ILE A 13 29.34 3.12 18.69
C ILE A 13 29.10 1.60 18.72
N GLY A 14 29.02 1.00 19.91
CA GLY A 14 28.86 -0.44 20.07
C GLY A 14 27.56 -0.99 19.47
N PRO A 15 27.51 -2.30 19.13
CA PRO A 15 26.39 -2.95 18.45
C PRO A 15 25.04 -2.95 19.21
N PHE A 16 25.07 -2.55 20.49
CA PHE A 16 23.93 -2.36 21.38
C PHE A 16 23.68 -0.88 21.76
N GLY A 17 24.38 0.07 21.13
CA GLY A 17 24.32 1.49 21.45
C GLY A 17 22.99 2.17 21.08
N LEU A 18 22.78 3.36 21.66
CA LEU A 18 21.58 4.22 21.52
C LEU A 18 21.14 4.45 20.07
N TRP A 19 22.07 4.45 19.11
CA TRP A 19 21.78 4.57 17.68
C TRP A 19 20.86 3.46 17.17
N ARG A 20 21.08 2.21 17.60
CA ARG A 20 20.28 1.06 17.17
C ARG A 20 18.87 1.15 17.73
N LEU A 21 18.72 1.64 18.96
CA LEU A 21 17.42 1.88 19.57
C LEU A 21 16.64 2.96 18.82
N HIS A 22 17.32 4.04 18.42
CA HIS A 22 16.71 5.11 17.64
C HIS A 22 16.28 4.60 16.25
N ARG A 23 17.13 3.84 15.56
CA ARG A 23 16.79 3.21 14.28
C ARG A 23 15.61 2.26 14.39
N LEU A 24 15.57 1.41 15.43
CA LEU A 24 14.44 0.51 15.67
C LEU A 24 13.13 1.29 15.93
N LYS A 25 13.21 2.41 16.64
CA LYS A 25 12.05 3.26 16.90
C LYS A 25 11.53 3.88 15.61
N THR A 26 12.40 4.39 14.75
CA THR A 26 12.02 4.91 13.43
C THR A 26 11.46 3.82 12.51
N GLU A 27 12.02 2.61 12.52
CA GLU A 27 11.48 1.48 11.76
C GLU A 27 10.09 1.07 12.28
N ARG A 28 9.88 1.06 13.61
CA ARG A 28 8.55 0.85 14.22
C ARG A 28 7.54 1.89 13.76
N ASP A 29 7.90 3.17 13.83
CA ASP A 29 6.99 4.27 13.48
C ASP A 29 6.63 4.21 11.98
N ASN A 30 7.59 3.88 11.12
CA ASN A 30 7.35 3.68 9.68
C ASN A 30 6.42 2.49 9.41
N LEU A 31 6.59 1.38 10.12
CA LEU A 31 5.70 0.21 9.98
C LEU A 31 4.27 0.52 10.43
N ILE A 32 4.11 1.27 11.53
CA ILE A 32 2.78 1.71 12.00
C ILE A 32 2.13 2.64 10.96
N ALA A 33 2.88 3.59 10.42
CA ALA A 33 2.39 4.47 9.36
C ALA A 33 1.95 3.69 8.12
N GLN A 34 2.73 2.68 7.71
CA GLN A 34 2.37 1.78 6.61
C GLN A 34 1.11 0.96 6.91
N GLN A 35 0.96 0.43 8.13
CA GLN A 35 -0.26 -0.30 8.53
C GLN A 35 -1.51 0.57 8.42
N VAL A 36 -1.44 1.83 8.85
CA VAL A 36 -2.56 2.78 8.72
C VAL A 36 -2.89 3.04 7.25
N GLN A 37 -1.87 3.21 6.39
CA GLN A 37 -2.08 3.37 4.97
C GLN A 37 -2.70 2.12 4.33
N PHE A 38 -2.19 0.92 4.64
CA PHE A 38 -2.73 -0.32 4.11
C PHE A 38 -4.16 -0.59 4.59
N ALA A 39 -4.48 -0.29 5.85
CA ALA A 39 -5.84 -0.39 6.37
C ALA A 39 -6.80 0.53 5.60
N LYS A 40 -6.40 1.77 5.32
CA LYS A 40 -7.19 2.72 4.52
C LYS A 40 -7.40 2.25 3.08
N HIS A 41 -6.34 1.73 2.43
CA HIS A 41 -6.46 1.18 1.07
C HIS A 41 -7.37 -0.05 1.04
N ASN A 42 -7.27 -0.94 2.04
CA ASN A 42 -8.13 -2.10 2.15
C ASN A 42 -9.60 -1.72 2.35
N GLN A 43 -9.89 -0.70 3.17
CA GLN A 43 -11.25 -0.20 3.34
C GLN A 43 -11.83 0.34 2.03
N LEU A 44 -11.06 1.16 1.30
CA LEU A 44 -11.49 1.69 -0.01
C LEU A 44 -11.71 0.56 -1.03
N LEU A 45 -10.83 -0.44 -1.06
CA LEU A 45 -10.97 -1.59 -1.94
C LEU A 45 -12.20 -2.44 -1.57
N GLN A 46 -12.45 -2.66 -0.28
CA GLN A 46 -13.64 -3.37 0.18
C GLN A 46 -14.92 -2.63 -0.17
N GLU A 47 -14.93 -1.30 -0.06
CA GLU A 47 -16.08 -0.49 -0.46
C GLU A 47 -16.33 -0.59 -1.96
N LYS A 48 -15.29 -0.51 -2.79
CA LYS A 48 -15.39 -0.76 -4.25
C LYS A 48 -15.95 -2.16 -4.53
N ILE A 49 -15.41 -3.19 -3.89
CA ILE A 49 -15.88 -4.57 -4.05
C ILE A 49 -17.35 -4.69 -3.62
N LYS A 50 -17.76 -4.03 -2.54
CA LYS A 50 -19.15 -4.04 -2.06
C LYS A 50 -20.09 -3.41 -3.08
N ILE A 51 -19.72 -2.24 -3.63
CA ILE A 51 -20.48 -1.57 -4.70
C ILE A 51 -20.58 -2.47 -5.94
N LEU A 52 -19.48 -3.09 -6.37
CA LEU A 52 -19.48 -4.03 -7.50
C LEU A 52 -20.33 -5.28 -7.22
N LYS A 53 -20.42 -5.74 -5.97
CA LYS A 53 -21.12 -6.97 -5.59
C LYS A 53 -22.62 -6.75 -5.37
N GLU A 54 -23.01 -5.57 -4.89
CA GLU A 54 -24.41 -5.25 -4.56
C GLU A 54 -25.22 -4.80 -5.79
N ASP A 55 -24.57 -4.24 -6.82
CA ASP A 55 -25.27 -3.74 -8.00
C ASP A 55 -24.84 -4.45 -9.30
N LYS A 56 -25.67 -5.40 -9.74
CA LYS A 56 -25.47 -6.14 -11.01
C LYS A 56 -25.34 -5.22 -12.22
N LYS A 57 -25.95 -4.02 -12.22
CA LYS A 57 -25.83 -3.06 -13.32
C LYS A 57 -24.46 -2.39 -13.34
N ALA A 58 -23.94 -2.04 -12.16
CA ALA A 58 -22.60 -1.46 -12.05
C ALA A 58 -21.51 -2.47 -12.45
N GLN A 59 -21.72 -3.75 -12.13
CA GLN A 59 -20.83 -4.83 -12.58
C GLN A 59 -20.81 -4.96 -14.11
N GLU A 60 -21.97 -4.89 -14.79
CA GLU A 60 -22.02 -4.93 -16.25
C GLU A 60 -21.35 -3.72 -16.91
N GLU A 61 -21.52 -2.52 -16.34
CA GLU A 61 -20.93 -1.29 -16.89
C GLU A 61 -19.40 -1.28 -16.79
N LEU A 62 -18.84 -1.73 -15.66
CA LEU A 62 -17.39 -1.90 -15.47
C LEU A 62 -16.81 -2.98 -16.37
N VAL A 63 -17.47 -4.12 -16.47
CA VAL A 63 -17.03 -5.24 -17.29
C VAL A 63 -17.12 -4.90 -18.79
N ARG A 64 -18.11 -4.10 -19.21
CA ARG A 64 -18.20 -3.58 -20.59
C ARG A 64 -17.13 -2.53 -20.91
N SER A 65 -16.80 -1.66 -19.95
CA SER A 65 -15.84 -0.55 -20.17
C SER A 65 -14.37 -0.96 -20.02
N GLU A 66 -14.01 -1.75 -19.01
CA GLU A 66 -12.62 -2.14 -18.76
C GLU A 66 -12.25 -3.47 -19.43
N LEU A 67 -13.17 -4.44 -19.47
CA LEU A 67 -12.88 -5.79 -19.96
C LEU A 67 -13.40 -6.04 -21.38
N GLY A 68 -14.16 -5.10 -21.96
CA GLY A 68 -14.75 -5.22 -23.30
C GLY A 68 -15.67 -6.43 -23.44
N TRP A 69 -16.22 -6.92 -22.32
CA TRP A 69 -17.00 -8.15 -22.31
C TRP A 69 -18.42 -7.90 -22.83
N VAL A 70 -18.93 -8.83 -23.62
CA VAL A 70 -20.19 -8.72 -24.35
C VAL A 70 -20.95 -10.03 -24.18
N ARG A 71 -22.27 -9.97 -23.95
CA ARG A 71 -23.08 -11.19 -23.89
C ARG A 71 -23.11 -11.85 -25.27
N ASP A 72 -23.35 -13.16 -25.33
CA ASP A 72 -23.31 -13.96 -26.57
C ASP A 72 -24.17 -13.42 -27.73
N ASN A 73 -25.14 -12.55 -27.44
CA ASN A 73 -26.07 -11.94 -28.42
C ASN A 73 -25.90 -10.42 -28.61
N GLU A 74 -24.80 -9.82 -28.16
CA GLU A 74 -24.54 -8.37 -28.32
C GLU A 74 -23.26 -8.14 -29.15
N LEU A 75 -23.18 -7.00 -29.85
CA LEU A 75 -22.02 -6.59 -30.65
C LEU A 75 -21.47 -5.28 -30.09
N LEU A 76 -20.23 -5.29 -29.61
CA LEU A 76 -19.56 -4.11 -29.04
C LEU A 76 -18.73 -3.39 -30.13
N TYR A 77 -19.08 -2.14 -30.43
CA TYR A 77 -18.31 -1.27 -31.31
C TYR A 77 -17.37 -0.38 -30.49
N LEU A 78 -16.07 -0.67 -30.55
CA LEU A 78 -15.02 0.17 -29.96
C LEU A 78 -14.53 1.17 -31.02
N PHE A 79 -14.94 2.43 -30.89
CA PHE A 79 -14.41 3.50 -31.75
C PHE A 79 -13.05 3.94 -31.22
N HIS A 80 -11.97 3.49 -31.87
CA HIS A 80 -10.64 4.06 -31.62
C HIS A 80 -10.60 5.43 -32.31
N ASN A 81 -10.68 6.50 -31.53
CA ASN A 81 -10.40 7.84 -32.04
C ASN A 81 -8.89 7.93 -32.24
N GLU A 82 -8.43 7.64 -33.44
CA GLU A 82 -7.07 7.97 -33.86
C GLU A 82 -6.94 9.50 -33.87
N LYS A 83 -6.12 10.03 -32.95
CA LYS A 83 -5.63 11.41 -32.98
C LYS A 83 -4.16 11.40 -33.33
#